data_AF-D3NTY4-F1
#
_entry.id   AF-D3NTY4-F1
#
_cell.length_a   1.000
_cell.length_b   1.000
_cell.length_c   1.000
_cell.angle_alpha   90.00
_cell.angle_beta   90.00
_cell.angle_gamma   90.00
#
_symmetry.space_group_name_H-M   'P 1'
#
loop_
_entity.id
_entity.type
_entity.pdbx_description
1 polymer ?
#
loop_
_entity_poly.entity_id
_entity_poly.type
_entity_poly.pdbx_seq_one_letter_code
_entity_poly.pdbx_strand_id
1 'polypeptide(L)'
;MNTVSRIFKTTTFALGLMLASALASAVPGHAQSAPTPDQVIAAKSPGASAEQLNARMVVASYFYASTDLTSARYNDDAKGINFSKPLEVIDVAAGTTWFQYVRTGYDSVRFGNFFSPVVTATPDCLGISGAGRAEYKAVLPTGQGLKSVAAPIVDSWTTPGTSVQTQGGCAQVVVPNSVKAGVTSGGQVQ
;
A
#
# COMPACT_ATOMS: atom_id res chain seq x y z
N MET A 1 -41.34 -74.85 -34.19
CA MET A 1 -41.63 -74.73 -32.75
C MET A 1 -40.30 -74.73 -32.00
N ASN A 2 -40.09 -73.73 -31.13
CA ASN A 2 -39.03 -73.54 -30.12
C ASN A 2 -37.64 -73.12 -30.71
N THR A 3 -37.18 -71.85 -30.71
CA THR A 3 -36.87 -70.86 -29.62
C THR A 3 -35.79 -71.44 -28.66
N VAL A 4 -34.64 -70.84 -28.31
CA VAL A 4 -34.25 -69.51 -27.76
C VAL A 4 -32.69 -69.44 -27.79
N SER A 5 -32.04 -68.42 -28.37
CA SER A 5 -31.31 -67.27 -27.77
C SER A 5 -30.17 -67.54 -26.76
N ARG A 6 -29.08 -66.73 -26.85
CA ARG A 6 -28.14 -66.19 -25.81
C ARG A 6 -26.73 -65.93 -26.43
N ILE A 7 -25.90 -64.92 -26.15
CA ILE A 7 -25.87 -63.70 -25.32
C ILE A 7 -24.73 -62.84 -25.92
N PHE A 8 -24.98 -61.58 -26.29
CA PHE A 8 -23.93 -60.57 -26.47
C PHE A 8 -23.70 -59.86 -25.13
N LYS A 9 -22.44 -59.79 -24.67
CA LYS A 9 -22.06 -59.01 -23.50
C LYS A 9 -21.72 -57.59 -23.95
N THR A 10 -22.59 -56.64 -23.63
CA THR A 10 -22.35 -55.20 -23.80
C THR A 10 -21.78 -54.65 -22.50
N THR A 11 -20.52 -54.23 -22.52
CA THR A 11 -19.87 -53.54 -21.41
C THR A 11 -20.35 -52.09 -21.40
N THR A 12 -21.23 -51.74 -20.46
CA THR A 12 -21.64 -50.35 -20.23
C THR A 12 -20.63 -49.70 -19.29
N PHE A 13 -19.77 -48.84 -19.83
CA PHE A 13 -18.94 -47.93 -19.05
C PHE A 13 -19.82 -46.78 -18.56
N ALA A 14 -20.11 -46.74 -17.27
CA ALA A 14 -20.77 -45.61 -16.62
C ALA A 14 -19.73 -44.49 -16.42
N LEU A 15 -19.81 -43.44 -17.23
CA LEU A 15 -19.05 -42.21 -17.06
C LEU A 15 -19.72 -41.38 -15.96
N GLY A 16 -19.25 -41.55 -14.72
CA GLY A 16 -19.65 -40.72 -13.58
C GLY A 16 -19.17 -39.29 -13.77
N LEU A 17 -20.12 -38.39 -14.02
CA LEU A 17 -19.92 -36.95 -14.09
C LEU A 17 -19.64 -36.42 -12.67
N MET A 18 -18.36 -36.33 -12.28
CA MET A 18 -17.97 -35.62 -11.07
C MET A 18 -18.07 -34.11 -11.34
N LEU A 19 -19.14 -33.49 -10.86
CA LEU A 19 -19.22 -32.05 -10.65
C LEU A 19 -18.25 -31.70 -9.50
N ALA A 20 -17.00 -31.40 -9.85
CA ALA A 20 -16.07 -30.77 -8.92
C ALA A 20 -16.45 -29.29 -8.81
N SER A 21 -17.17 -28.94 -7.76
CA SER A 21 -17.39 -27.56 -7.32
C SER A 21 -16.03 -26.93 -7.01
N ALA A 22 -15.50 -26.14 -7.94
CA ALA A 22 -14.33 -25.31 -7.71
C ALA A 22 -14.72 -24.20 -6.72
N LEU A 23 -14.48 -24.44 -5.44
CA LEU A 23 -14.37 -23.36 -4.45
C LEU A 23 -13.09 -22.60 -4.79
N ALA A 24 -13.25 -21.46 -5.48
CA ALA A 24 -12.20 -20.48 -5.62
C ALA A 24 -11.87 -19.94 -4.22
N SER A 25 -10.79 -20.43 -3.63
CA SER A 25 -10.18 -19.84 -2.46
C SER A 25 -9.69 -18.43 -2.83
N ALA A 26 -10.48 -17.41 -2.47
CA ALA A 26 -10.06 -16.02 -2.57
C ALA A 26 -8.91 -15.79 -1.60
N VAL A 27 -7.67 -15.84 -2.10
CA VAL A 27 -6.50 -15.34 -1.38
C VAL A 27 -6.71 -13.84 -1.19
N PRO A 28 -6.74 -13.31 0.04
CA PRO A 28 -6.80 -11.88 0.25
C PRO A 28 -5.48 -11.28 -0.19
N GLY A 29 -5.53 -10.34 -1.13
CA GLY A 29 -4.44 -9.40 -1.38
C GLY A 29 -3.60 -9.71 -2.61
N HIS A 30 -4.04 -9.20 -3.75
CA HIS A 30 -3.26 -8.38 -4.68
C HIS A 30 -4.30 -7.69 -5.58
N ALA A 31 -4.58 -6.41 -5.41
CA ALA A 31 -5.49 -5.75 -6.36
C ALA A 31 -4.79 -5.64 -7.72
N GLN A 32 -5.14 -6.53 -8.65
CA GLN A 32 -4.75 -6.48 -10.05
C GLN A 32 -5.70 -5.61 -10.90
N SER A 33 -6.84 -5.19 -10.36
CA SER A 33 -7.84 -4.37 -11.04
C SER A 33 -8.00 -2.99 -10.38
N ALA A 34 -8.43 -2.00 -11.16
CA ALA A 34 -8.74 -0.66 -10.67
C ALA A 34 -9.84 -0.68 -9.59
N PRO A 35 -9.74 0.16 -8.53
CA PRO A 35 -10.79 0.31 -7.54
C PRO A 35 -12.10 0.82 -8.16
N THR A 36 -13.24 0.32 -7.68
CA THR A 36 -14.54 0.86 -8.05
C THR A 36 -14.77 2.23 -7.40
N PRO A 37 -15.71 3.06 -7.91
CA PRO A 37 -16.08 4.32 -7.27
C PRO A 37 -16.50 4.14 -5.80
N ASP A 38 -17.27 3.09 -5.50
CA ASP A 38 -17.71 2.80 -4.12
C ASP A 38 -16.54 2.46 -3.21
N GLN A 39 -15.53 1.72 -3.70
CA GLN A 39 -14.31 1.45 -2.95
C GLN A 39 -13.51 2.74 -2.71
N VAL A 40 -13.43 3.63 -3.68
CA VAL A 40 -12.78 4.94 -3.50
C VAL A 40 -13.51 5.77 -2.42
N ILE A 41 -14.85 5.78 -2.43
CA ILE A 41 -15.67 6.48 -1.43
C ILE A 41 -15.49 5.85 -0.04
N ALA A 42 -15.56 4.52 0.05
CA ALA A 42 -15.39 3.78 1.30
C ALA A 42 -13.99 3.97 1.90
N ALA A 43 -12.94 4.03 1.07
CA ALA A 43 -11.57 4.22 1.53
C ALA A 43 -11.35 5.58 2.22
N LYS A 44 -11.98 6.64 1.71
CA LYS A 44 -11.95 8.01 2.26
C LYS A 44 -12.83 8.19 3.50
N SER A 45 -13.82 7.33 3.67
CA SER A 45 -14.80 7.45 4.74
C SER A 45 -14.18 7.12 6.10
N PRO A 46 -14.57 7.84 7.18
CA PRO A 46 -14.16 7.50 8.54
C PRO A 46 -14.77 6.17 9.00
N GLY A 47 -14.10 5.48 9.92
CA GLY A 47 -14.51 4.18 10.45
C GLY A 47 -13.53 3.07 10.11
N ALA A 48 -13.85 1.85 10.53
CA ALA A 48 -13.02 0.66 10.29
C ALA A 48 -13.87 -0.59 10.00
N SER A 49 -14.98 -0.43 9.27
CA SER A 49 -15.76 -1.58 8.82
C SER A 49 -14.91 -2.48 7.91
N ALA A 50 -15.24 -3.77 7.82
CA ALA A 50 -14.51 -4.70 6.96
C ALA A 50 -14.45 -4.23 5.50
N GLU A 51 -15.54 -3.62 5.01
CA GLU A 51 -15.63 -3.01 3.69
C GLU A 51 -14.64 -1.84 3.54
N GLN A 52 -14.58 -0.93 4.52
CA GLN A 52 -13.65 0.20 4.50
C GLN A 52 -12.20 -0.27 4.56
N LEU A 53 -11.87 -1.23 5.42
CA LEU A 53 -10.53 -1.82 5.51
C LEU A 53 -10.12 -2.43 4.16
N ASN A 54 -11.00 -3.23 3.56
CA ASN A 54 -10.76 -3.84 2.26
C ASN A 54 -10.60 -2.80 1.15
N ALA A 55 -11.46 -1.79 1.11
CA ALA A 55 -11.38 -0.71 0.14
C ALA A 55 -10.05 0.04 0.20
N ARG A 56 -9.54 0.33 1.41
CA ARG A 56 -8.25 1.00 1.58
C ARG A 56 -7.08 0.14 1.12
N MET A 57 -7.10 -1.17 1.39
CA MET A 57 -6.10 -2.10 0.87
C MET A 57 -6.15 -2.18 -0.66
N VAL A 58 -7.33 -2.21 -1.26
CA VAL A 58 -7.51 -2.22 -2.73
C VAL A 58 -6.97 -0.93 -3.36
N VAL A 59 -7.36 0.23 -2.84
CA VAL A 59 -6.88 1.54 -3.33
C VAL A 59 -5.37 1.66 -3.19
N ALA A 60 -4.81 1.30 -2.02
CA ALA A 60 -3.38 1.37 -1.78
C ALA A 60 -2.59 0.43 -2.70
N SER A 61 -2.96 -0.85 -2.77
CA SER A 61 -2.26 -1.82 -3.63
C SER A 61 -2.35 -1.45 -5.11
N TYR A 62 -3.50 -0.95 -5.58
CA TYR A 62 -3.65 -0.48 -6.96
C TYR A 62 -2.79 0.76 -7.26
N PHE A 63 -2.67 1.71 -6.33
CA PHE A 63 -1.80 2.87 -6.50
C PHE A 63 -0.33 2.44 -6.68
N TYR A 64 0.14 1.47 -5.90
CA TYR A 64 1.51 0.94 -6.07
C TYR A 64 1.68 0.18 -7.37
N ALA A 65 0.68 -0.63 -7.77
CA ALA A 65 0.74 -1.42 -9.00
C ALA A 65 0.63 -0.57 -10.28
N SER A 66 -0.07 0.57 -10.23
CA SER A 66 -0.26 1.48 -11.37
C SER A 66 0.83 2.55 -11.50
N THR A 67 1.79 2.58 -10.58
CA THR A 67 2.90 3.54 -10.57
C THR A 67 4.25 2.82 -10.62
N ASP A 68 5.33 3.59 -10.66
CA ASP A 68 6.70 3.08 -10.62
C ASP A 68 7.18 2.68 -9.20
N LEU A 69 6.28 2.59 -8.22
CA LEU A 69 6.56 2.04 -6.88
C LEU A 69 6.56 0.51 -6.89
N THR A 70 5.73 -0.12 -7.73
CA THR A 70 5.55 -1.58 -7.91
C THR A 70 4.85 -2.30 -6.75
N SER A 71 4.21 -3.43 -7.07
CA SER A 71 3.58 -4.32 -6.08
C SER A 71 4.57 -4.97 -5.11
N ALA A 72 5.84 -5.14 -5.52
CA ALA A 72 6.86 -5.72 -4.65
C ALA A 72 7.11 -4.81 -3.43
N ARG A 73 7.19 -3.50 -3.67
CA ARG A 73 7.37 -2.50 -2.62
C ARG A 73 6.16 -2.36 -1.71
N TYR A 74 4.95 -2.52 -2.26
CA TYR A 74 3.71 -2.44 -1.49
C TYR A 74 3.72 -3.38 -0.27
N ASN A 75 4.24 -4.60 -0.41
CA ASN A 75 4.24 -5.58 0.67
C ASN A 75 5.01 -5.12 1.92
N ASP A 76 6.04 -4.27 1.75
CA ASP A 76 6.78 -3.69 2.86
C ASP A 76 6.16 -2.38 3.33
N ASP A 77 5.84 -1.49 2.40
CA ASP A 77 5.31 -0.16 2.72
C ASP A 77 3.91 -0.23 3.36
N ALA A 78 3.09 -1.22 3.01
CA ALA A 78 1.75 -1.41 3.59
C ALA A 78 1.78 -1.68 5.10
N LYS A 79 2.89 -2.20 5.64
CA LYS A 79 3.06 -2.41 7.09
C LYS A 79 3.06 -1.08 7.85
N GLY A 80 3.51 0.00 7.21
CA GLY A 80 3.52 1.36 7.76
C GLY A 80 2.21 2.12 7.57
N ILE A 81 1.18 1.54 6.95
CA ILE A 81 -0.11 2.20 6.68
C ILE A 81 -1.16 1.73 7.69
N ASN A 82 -1.77 2.67 8.40
CA ASN A 82 -2.90 2.38 9.28
C ASN A 82 -4.20 2.28 8.47
N PHE A 83 -4.53 1.08 8.01
CA PHE A 83 -5.76 0.83 7.25
C PHE A 83 -7.04 1.04 8.06
N SER A 84 -7.00 1.22 9.38
CA SER A 84 -8.18 1.63 10.17
C SER A 84 -8.54 3.11 10.02
N LYS A 85 -7.70 3.90 9.34
CA LYS A 85 -7.90 5.33 9.08
C LYS A 85 -8.19 5.58 7.60
N PRO A 86 -8.86 6.70 7.25
CA PRO A 86 -9.07 7.11 5.87
C PRO A 86 -7.79 7.13 5.03
N LEU A 87 -7.91 6.78 3.75
CA LEU A 87 -6.84 6.79 2.77
C LEU A 87 -7.35 7.25 1.41
N GLU A 88 -6.55 8.04 0.69
CA GLU A 88 -6.96 8.71 -0.54
C GLU A 88 -5.78 8.91 -1.50
N VAL A 89 -6.02 8.72 -2.80
CA VAL A 89 -5.12 9.25 -3.85
C VAL A 89 -5.45 10.71 -4.07
N ILE A 90 -4.46 11.58 -3.91
CA ILE A 90 -4.57 13.03 -4.06
C ILE A 90 -3.70 13.52 -5.21
N ASP A 91 -4.11 14.62 -5.82
CA ASP A 91 -3.26 15.38 -6.71
C ASP A 91 -2.32 16.28 -5.88
N VAL A 92 -1.07 16.36 -6.32
CA VAL A 92 -0.03 17.23 -5.77
C VAL A 92 0.18 18.35 -6.77
N ALA A 93 -0.02 19.59 -6.34
CA ALA A 93 0.26 20.76 -7.17
C ALA A 93 1.76 21.09 -7.14
N ALA A 94 2.32 21.57 -8.25
CA ALA A 94 3.68 22.10 -8.28
C ALA A 94 3.88 23.21 -7.24
N GLY A 95 5.02 23.19 -6.55
CA GLY A 95 5.33 24.14 -5.49
C GLY A 95 4.76 23.76 -4.13
N THR A 96 3.99 22.66 -4.02
CA THR A 96 3.54 22.13 -2.73
C THR A 96 4.74 21.89 -1.83
N THR A 97 4.71 22.47 -0.63
CA THR A 97 5.77 22.27 0.37
C THR A 97 5.31 21.27 1.42
N TRP A 98 6.01 20.15 1.52
CA TRP A 98 5.86 19.13 2.56
C TRP A 98 7.18 18.91 3.29
N PHE A 99 7.20 17.97 4.22
CA PHE A 99 8.33 17.74 5.11
C PHE A 99 8.80 16.30 5.04
N GLN A 100 10.09 16.05 5.22
CA GLN A 100 10.61 14.69 5.34
C GLN A 100 11.83 14.66 6.27
N TYR A 101 11.86 13.65 7.13
CA TYR A 101 13.04 13.30 7.91
C TYR A 101 14.00 12.46 7.06
N VAL A 102 15.06 13.11 6.58
CA VAL A 102 16.09 12.50 5.74
C VAL A 102 17.32 12.12 6.57
N ARG A 103 18.03 11.08 6.16
CA ARG A 103 19.31 10.72 6.80
C ARG A 103 20.34 11.83 6.60
N THR A 104 21.05 12.18 7.66
CA THR A 104 22.14 13.16 7.65
C THR A 104 23.50 12.50 7.43
N GLY A 105 24.54 13.28 7.10
CA GLY A 105 25.90 12.78 6.89
C GLY A 105 26.26 12.42 5.44
N TYR A 106 25.40 12.80 4.49
CA TYR A 106 25.70 12.77 3.05
C TYR A 106 26.02 14.18 2.55
N ASP A 107 26.74 14.27 1.42
CA ASP A 107 27.09 15.56 0.78
C ASP A 107 25.89 16.32 0.23
N SER A 108 24.73 15.68 0.13
CA SER A 108 23.49 16.26 -0.38
C SER A 108 22.25 15.65 0.28
N VAL A 109 21.18 16.44 0.33
CA VAL A 109 19.86 15.98 0.79
C VAL A 109 19.31 14.96 -0.20
N ARG A 110 18.90 13.79 0.30
CA ARG A 110 18.33 12.70 -0.50
C ARG A 110 16.93 12.38 -0.02
N PHE A 111 15.93 12.87 -0.75
CA PHE A 111 14.55 12.58 -0.40
C PHE A 111 14.16 11.14 -0.76
N GLY A 112 13.41 10.49 0.14
CA GLY A 112 12.66 9.26 -0.11
C GLY A 112 11.27 9.54 -0.71
N ASN A 113 10.40 8.53 -0.73
CA ASN A 113 9.06 8.65 -1.30
C ASN A 113 7.98 9.09 -0.30
N PHE A 114 8.24 9.04 1.00
CA PHE A 114 7.25 9.33 2.06
C PHE A 114 7.44 10.73 2.63
N PHE A 115 6.43 11.57 2.50
CA PHE A 115 6.44 12.95 2.98
C PHE A 115 5.37 13.15 4.03
N SER A 116 5.57 14.07 4.96
CA SER A 116 4.52 14.56 5.84
C SER A 116 3.97 15.87 5.32
N PRO A 117 2.64 16.03 5.17
CA PRO A 117 2.03 17.31 4.86
C PRO A 117 1.92 18.23 6.08
N VAL A 118 2.41 17.81 7.26
CA VAL A 118 2.25 18.53 8.54
C VAL A 118 3.62 18.86 9.11
N VAL A 119 3.89 20.16 9.33
CA VAL A 119 5.20 20.64 9.84
C VAL A 119 5.51 20.18 11.27
N THR A 120 4.50 19.81 12.05
CA THR A 120 4.68 19.37 13.44
C THR A 120 4.74 17.86 13.58
N ALA A 121 4.84 17.11 12.48
CA ALA A 121 4.96 15.66 12.54
C ALA A 121 6.34 15.28 13.10
N THR A 122 6.36 14.33 14.05
CA THR A 122 7.59 13.77 14.61
C THR A 122 7.94 12.45 13.92
N PRO A 123 9.20 12.00 13.97
CA PRO A 123 9.57 10.68 13.45
C PRO A 123 8.70 9.56 14.05
N ASP A 124 8.49 9.61 15.37
CA ASP A 124 7.73 8.62 16.12
C ASP A 124 6.27 8.49 15.62
N CYS A 125 5.58 9.61 15.40
CA CYS A 125 4.23 9.55 14.86
C CYS A 125 4.18 9.24 13.36
N LEU A 126 5.29 9.38 12.64
CA LEU A 126 5.43 8.97 11.23
C LEU A 126 5.85 7.50 11.07
N GLY A 127 6.03 6.77 12.17
CA GLY A 127 6.37 5.35 12.12
C GLY A 127 7.85 5.07 11.85
N ILE A 128 8.74 6.02 12.15
CA ILE A 128 10.19 5.90 11.95
C ILE A 128 11.00 6.38 13.15
N SER A 129 12.21 5.86 13.33
CA SER A 129 13.19 6.41 14.26
C SER A 129 13.75 7.74 13.73
N GLY A 130 13.90 8.72 14.62
CA GLY A 130 14.56 10.00 14.32
C GLY A 130 16.09 9.94 14.32
N ALA A 131 16.69 8.82 14.74
CA ALA A 131 18.14 8.70 14.88
C ALA A 131 18.85 8.93 13.54
N GLY A 132 19.82 9.85 13.53
CA GLY A 132 20.61 10.20 12.34
C GLY A 132 19.79 10.85 11.21
N ARG A 133 18.64 11.46 11.55
CA ARG A 133 17.79 12.18 10.60
C ARG A 133 17.60 13.63 11.03
N ALA A 134 17.41 14.49 10.03
CA ALA A 134 16.96 15.86 10.22
C ALA A 134 15.76 16.13 9.29
N GLU A 135 14.89 17.04 9.70
CA GLU A 135 13.71 17.40 8.92
C GLU A 135 14.05 18.46 7.86
N TYR A 136 13.57 18.26 6.65
CA TYR A 136 13.74 19.17 5.53
C TYR A 136 12.40 19.50 4.89
N LYS A 137 12.30 20.75 4.41
CA LYS A 137 11.25 21.16 3.49
C LYS A 137 11.53 20.54 2.12
N ALA A 138 10.53 19.87 1.57
CA ALA A 138 10.51 19.32 0.23
C ALA A 138 9.53 20.14 -0.61
N VAL A 139 10.00 20.70 -1.73
CA VAL A 139 9.15 21.39 -2.71
C VAL A 139 8.84 20.38 -3.83
N LEU A 140 7.58 19.98 -3.93
CA LEU A 140 7.13 18.93 -4.81
C LEU A 140 6.76 19.48 -6.21
N PRO A 141 7.02 18.70 -7.28
CA PRO A 141 6.45 18.97 -8.60
C PRO A 141 4.97 18.56 -8.64
N THR A 142 4.30 18.83 -9.77
CA THR A 142 2.97 18.27 -10.01
C THR A 142 3.02 16.74 -10.07
N GLY A 143 2.00 16.07 -9.51
CA GLY A 143 1.90 14.62 -9.58
C GLY A 143 0.75 14.07 -8.76
N GLN A 144 0.83 12.79 -8.42
CA GLN A 144 -0.12 12.15 -7.51
C GLN A 144 0.60 11.61 -6.27
N GLY A 145 -0.14 11.48 -5.18
CA GLY A 145 0.32 10.86 -3.95
C GLY A 145 -0.78 10.06 -3.28
N LEU A 146 -0.40 9.03 -2.51
CA LEU A 146 -1.32 8.28 -1.67
C LEU A 146 -1.22 8.80 -0.24
N LYS A 147 -2.21 9.58 0.17
CA LYS A 147 -2.36 10.13 1.52
C LYS A 147 -2.92 9.05 2.44
N SER A 148 -2.27 8.85 3.58
CA SER A 148 -2.65 7.89 4.60
C SER A 148 -2.24 8.36 6.00
N VAL A 149 -2.46 7.50 6.99
CA VAL A 149 -1.97 7.69 8.37
C VAL A 149 -0.96 6.60 8.68
N ALA A 150 0.14 6.95 9.35
CA ALA A 150 1.15 5.98 9.77
C ALA A 150 0.59 4.98 10.79
N ALA A 151 0.90 3.69 10.61
CA ALA A 151 0.63 2.66 11.60
C ALA A 151 1.67 2.72 12.73
N PRO A 152 1.30 2.33 13.97
CA PRO A 152 2.29 1.94 14.96
C PRO A 152 3.10 0.76 14.41
N ILE A 153 4.42 0.87 14.40
CA ILE A 153 5.31 -0.15 13.83
C ILE A 153 6.65 -0.19 14.57
N VAL A 154 7.30 -1.36 14.57
CA VAL A 154 8.69 -1.48 15.01
C VAL A 154 9.61 -1.07 13.85
N ASP A 155 10.29 0.07 13.98
CA ASP A 155 11.37 0.46 13.06
C ASP A 155 12.64 -0.30 13.42
N SER A 156 12.96 -1.30 12.59
CA SER A 156 14.19 -2.11 12.70
C SER A 156 15.18 -1.85 11.54
N TRP A 157 14.93 -0.83 10.72
CA TRP A 157 15.68 -0.57 9.48
C TRP A 157 16.41 0.77 9.47
N THR A 158 15.99 1.76 10.28
CA THR A 158 16.64 3.07 10.29
C THR A 158 18.06 2.98 10.84
N THR A 159 18.26 2.29 11.96
CA THR A 159 19.55 2.11 12.62
C THR A 159 19.87 0.62 12.72
N PRO A 160 20.91 0.12 12.02
CA PRO A 160 21.28 -1.30 12.07
C PRO A 160 21.46 -1.81 13.51
N GLY A 161 20.86 -2.96 13.82
CA GLY A 161 20.93 -3.57 15.15
C GLY A 161 20.07 -2.91 16.24
N THR A 162 19.31 -1.87 15.91
CA THR A 162 18.38 -1.21 16.84
C THR A 162 16.94 -1.36 16.35
N SER A 163 16.02 -1.65 17.27
CA SER A 163 14.58 -1.66 17.01
C SER A 163 13.90 -0.61 17.88
N VAL A 164 13.09 0.25 17.26
CA VAL A 164 12.34 1.31 17.95
C VAL A 164 10.86 1.10 17.72
N GLN A 165 10.09 0.84 18.77
CA GLN A 165 8.63 0.86 18.67
C GLN A 165 8.17 2.30 18.48
N THR A 166 7.43 2.54 17.41
CA THR A 166 6.90 3.86 17.08
C THR A 166 5.40 3.92 17.32
N GLN A 167 4.88 5.11 17.61
CA GLN A 167 3.44 5.31 17.87
C GLN A 167 2.61 5.37 16.59
N GLY A 168 3.18 5.85 15.49
CA GLY A 168 2.39 6.16 14.29
C GLY A 168 1.35 7.26 14.54
N GLY A 169 0.36 7.38 13.65
CA GLY A 169 -0.79 8.27 13.81
C GLY A 169 -0.69 9.62 13.09
N CYS A 170 0.48 10.02 12.60
CA CYS A 170 0.59 11.22 11.76
C CYS A 170 0.19 10.94 10.30
N ALA A 171 -0.29 11.99 9.64
CA ALA A 171 -0.54 11.96 8.21
C ALA A 171 0.78 11.84 7.44
N GLN A 172 0.76 11.00 6.41
CA GLN A 172 1.87 10.81 5.47
C GLN A 172 1.32 10.70 4.06
N VAL A 173 2.17 11.01 3.08
CA VAL A 173 1.88 10.85 1.66
C VAL A 173 3.06 10.14 1.02
N VAL A 174 2.80 8.98 0.40
CA VAL A 174 3.78 8.35 -0.48
C VAL A 174 3.57 8.84 -1.91
N VAL A 175 4.66 9.22 -2.58
CA VAL A 175 4.63 9.65 -3.98
C VAL A 175 5.42 8.68 -4.88
N PRO A 176 5.06 8.54 -6.16
CA PRO A 176 5.81 7.75 -7.14
C PRO A 176 7.27 8.22 -7.30
N ASN A 177 8.15 7.37 -7.81
CA ASN A 177 9.54 7.74 -8.09
C ASN A 177 9.63 8.87 -9.12
N SER A 178 8.73 8.91 -10.10
CA SER A 178 8.62 9.98 -11.09
C SER A 178 8.35 11.34 -10.46
N VAL A 179 7.49 11.40 -9.43
CA VAL A 179 7.22 12.62 -8.65
C VAL A 179 8.41 12.95 -7.77
N LYS A 180 8.94 11.96 -7.04
CA LYS A 180 10.13 12.11 -6.17
C LYS A 180 11.33 12.68 -6.93
N ALA A 181 11.55 12.27 -8.18
CA ALA A 181 12.69 12.69 -8.99
C ALA A 181 12.73 14.22 -9.24
N GLY A 182 11.58 14.89 -9.19
CA GLY A 182 11.48 16.35 -9.34
C GLY A 182 11.45 17.11 -8.00
N VAL A 183 11.56 16.44 -6.86
CA VAL A 183 11.54 17.10 -5.55
C VAL A 183 12.83 17.88 -5.33
N THR A 184 12.69 19.12 -4.88
CA THR A 184 13.81 19.99 -4.51
C THR A 184 13.78 20.35 -3.03
N SER A 185 14.94 20.70 -2.47
CA SER A 185 15.04 21.10 -1.06
C SER A 185 14.63 22.56 -0.89
N GLY A 186 13.69 22.80 0.03
CA GLY A 186 13.35 24.13 0.55
C GLY A 186 14.16 24.52 1.79
N GLY A 187 15.21 23.75 2.13
CA GLY A 187 16.06 23.94 3.30
C GLY A 187 15.65 23.09 4.51
N GLN A 188 16.57 23.01 5.48
CA GLN A 188 16.33 22.31 6.75
C GLN A 188 15.30 23.07 7.59
N VAL A 189 14.43 22.35 8.30
CA VAL A 189 13.56 22.95 9.32
C VAL A 189 14.42 23.25 10.55
N GLN A 190 14.30 24.49 11.07
CA GLN A 190 15.01 24.96 12.27
C GLN A 190 14.20 24.66 13.52
#